data_AF-A0A434TWE6-F1
#
_entry.id   AF-A0A434TWE6-F1
#
_cell.length_a   1.000
_cell.length_b   1.000
_cell.length_c   1.000
_cell.angle_alpha   90.00
_cell.angle_beta   90.00
_cell.angle_gamma   90.00
#
_symmetry.space_group_name_H-M   'P 1'
#
loop_
_entity.id
_entity.type
_entity.pdbx_description
1 polymer ?
#
loop_
_entity_poly.entity_id
_entity_poly.type
_entity_poly.pdbx_seq_one_letter_code
_entity_poly.pdbx_strand_id
1 'polypeptide(L)'
;MSDLVVKRLPAESGISGWEAISKRCFPVRTLDGDIKADWLIIGGGFAGLSAARRLAQLRPGDRIVLLEAGEVAKGPAGRNSG
;
A
#
# COMPACT_ATOMS: atom_id res chain seq x y z
N MET A 1 -1.07 -25.97 -3.59
CA MET A 1 -0.26 -24.84 -3.09
C MET A 1 -0.11 -25.03 -1.59
N SER A 2 1.11 -24.98 -1.06
CA SER A 2 1.34 -25.12 0.38
C SER A 2 0.87 -23.84 1.08
N ASP A 3 0.10 -23.96 2.15
CA ASP A 3 -0.32 -22.81 2.96
C ASP A 3 0.91 -22.20 3.67
N LEU A 4 1.44 -21.13 3.09
CA LEU A 4 2.50 -20.33 3.70
C LEU A 4 1.88 -19.43 4.75
N VAL A 5 1.95 -19.84 6.02
CA VAL A 5 1.49 -19.03 7.15
C VAL A 5 2.57 -18.03 7.56
N VAL A 6 2.32 -16.75 7.28
CA VAL A 6 3.18 -15.64 7.72
C VAL A 6 3.00 -15.41 9.22
N LYS A 7 4.06 -15.61 10.01
CA LYS A 7 4.00 -15.50 11.50
C LYS A 7 4.17 -14.08 12.04
N ARG A 8 4.69 -13.14 11.24
CA ARG A 8 4.92 -11.76 11.65
C ARG A 8 4.36 -10.81 10.61
N LEU A 9 3.44 -9.97 11.06
CA LEU A 9 2.92 -8.86 10.27
C LEU A 9 3.60 -7.55 10.70
N PRO A 10 3.62 -6.54 9.83
CA PRO A 10 3.98 -5.18 10.24
C PRO A 10 3.14 -4.74 11.46
N ALA A 11 3.77 -4.07 12.41
CA ALA A 11 3.13 -3.59 13.62
C ALA A 11 3.49 -2.12 13.86
N GLU A 12 2.47 -1.29 14.10
CA GLU A 12 2.64 0.14 14.38
C GLU A 12 2.58 0.41 15.88
N SER A 13 3.37 1.36 16.37
CA SER A 13 3.49 1.69 17.80
C SER A 13 2.36 2.58 18.35
N GLY A 14 1.32 2.85 17.56
CA GLY A 14 0.19 3.71 17.91
C GLY A 14 -0.23 4.64 16.77
N ILE A 15 -1.18 5.55 17.03
CA ILE A 15 -1.68 6.51 16.04
C ILE A 15 -0.62 7.61 15.79
N SER A 16 -0.27 7.87 14.53
CA SER A 16 0.67 8.95 14.20
C SER A 16 0.01 10.32 14.27
N GLY A 17 0.79 11.40 14.44
CA GLY A 17 0.26 12.76 14.38
C GLY A 17 -0.46 13.05 13.06
N TRP A 18 0.10 12.57 11.94
CA TRP A 18 -0.51 12.69 10.61
C TRP A 18 -1.82 11.92 10.50
N GLU A 19 -1.91 10.71 11.08
CA GLU A 19 -3.14 9.92 11.12
C GLU A 19 -4.21 10.63 11.94
N ALA A 20 -3.86 11.13 13.13
CA ALA A 20 -4.79 11.77 14.06
C ALA A 20 -5.47 13.01 13.49
N ILE A 21 -4.79 13.76 12.61
CA ILE A 21 -5.34 14.98 11.98
C ILE A 21 -5.94 14.72 10.59
N SER A 22 -5.85 13.49 10.07
CA SER A 22 -6.28 13.18 8.71
C SER A 22 -7.79 13.05 8.60
N LYS A 23 -8.38 13.64 7.55
CA LYS A 23 -9.79 13.42 7.17
C LYS A 23 -9.89 12.40 6.03
N ARG A 24 -9.34 11.19 6.23
CA ARG A 24 -9.35 10.15 5.17
C ARG A 24 -10.79 9.73 4.89
N CYS A 25 -11.17 9.72 3.61
CA CYS A 25 -12.50 9.32 3.16
C CYS A 25 -12.50 8.03 2.32
N PHE A 26 -11.36 7.34 2.19
CA PHE A 26 -11.28 6.13 1.37
C PHE A 26 -11.37 4.88 2.24
N PRO A 27 -12.35 3.99 2.01
CA PRO A 27 -12.42 2.73 2.73
C PRO A 27 -11.21 1.85 2.38
N VAL A 28 -10.66 1.18 3.39
CA VAL A 28 -9.67 0.13 3.18
C VAL A 28 -10.32 -1.01 2.41
N ARG A 29 -9.67 -1.44 1.33
CA ARG A 29 -10.10 -2.59 0.54
C ARG A 29 -9.07 -3.70 0.70
N THR A 30 -9.53 -4.86 1.14
CA THR A 30 -8.73 -6.08 1.14
C THR A 30 -8.76 -6.69 -0.26
N LEU A 31 -7.65 -7.31 -0.65
CA LEU A 31 -7.61 -8.14 -1.86
C LEU A 31 -8.51 -9.37 -1.62
N ASP A 32 -9.50 -9.55 -2.47
CA ASP A 32 -10.41 -10.69 -2.46
C ASP A 32 -10.29 -11.42 -3.80
N GLY A 33 -9.66 -12.59 -3.77
CA GLY A 33 -9.36 -13.41 -4.94
C GLY A 33 -8.15 -12.98 -5.77
N ASP A 34 -8.00 -13.64 -6.91
CA ASP A 34 -6.85 -13.47 -7.80
C ASP A 34 -7.03 -12.27 -8.73
N ILE A 35 -5.98 -11.44 -8.85
CA ILE A 35 -5.93 -10.34 -9.82
C ILE A 35 -4.74 -10.56 -10.76
N LYS A 36 -5.02 -10.54 -12.06
CA LYS A 36 -3.98 -10.41 -13.09
C LYS A 36 -3.60 -8.94 -13.25
N ALA A 37 -2.31 -8.65 -13.30
CA ALA A 37 -1.74 -7.33 -13.48
C ALA A 37 -0.54 -7.40 -14.43
N ASP A 38 -0.30 -6.33 -15.18
CA ASP A 38 0.93 -6.17 -15.95
C ASP A 38 2.09 -5.76 -15.03
N TRP A 39 1.76 -5.03 -13.96
CA TRP A 39 2.70 -4.58 -12.92
C TRP A 39 2.13 -4.84 -11.53
N LEU A 40 2.89 -5.55 -10.70
CA LEU A 40 2.61 -5.73 -9.28
C LEU A 40 3.64 -4.97 -8.44
N ILE A 41 3.17 -4.07 -7.59
CA ILE A 41 3.98 -3.27 -6.66
C ILE A 41 3.65 -3.72 -5.24
N ILE A 42 4.67 -4.14 -4.50
CA ILE A 42 4.55 -4.55 -3.09
C ILE A 42 5.05 -3.42 -2.20
N GLY A 43 4.15 -2.86 -1.38
CA GLY A 43 4.40 -1.77 -0.45
C GLY A 43 3.81 -0.43 -0.92
N GLY A 44 2.93 0.14 -0.10
CA GLY A 44 2.27 1.43 -0.27
C GLY A 44 3.00 2.61 0.38
N GLY A 45 4.33 2.54 0.48
CA GLY A 45 5.18 3.66 0.89
C GLY A 45 5.51 4.64 -0.25
N PHE A 46 6.38 5.61 0.00
CA PHE A 46 6.77 6.61 -1.00
C PHE A 46 7.32 5.99 -2.29
N ALA A 47 8.19 4.99 -2.18
CA ALA A 47 8.77 4.32 -3.35
C ALA A 47 7.69 3.63 -4.20
N GLY A 48 6.83 2.82 -3.58
CA GLY A 48 5.79 2.08 -4.29
C GLY A 48 4.75 2.99 -4.93
N LEU A 49 4.26 4.01 -4.22
CA LEU A 49 3.32 4.98 -4.77
C LEU A 49 3.94 5.83 -5.89
N SER A 50 5.22 6.21 -5.76
CA SER A 50 5.93 6.94 -6.82
C SER A 50 6.13 6.09 -8.06
N ALA A 51 6.48 4.81 -7.89
CA ALA A 51 6.59 3.85 -8.97
C ALA A 51 5.23 3.64 -9.66
N ALA A 52 4.15 3.43 -8.90
CA ALA A 52 2.81 3.27 -9.43
C ALA A 52 2.38 4.49 -10.27
N ARG A 53 2.58 5.70 -9.73
CA ARG A 53 2.30 6.95 -10.44
C ARG A 53 3.12 7.07 -11.72
N ARG A 54 4.42 6.77 -11.66
CA ARG A 54 5.30 6.89 -12.82
C ARG A 54 4.95 5.88 -13.91
N LEU A 55 4.62 4.65 -13.53
CA LEU A 55 4.13 3.63 -14.46
C LEU A 55 2.82 4.06 -15.11
N ALA A 56 1.84 4.55 -14.34
CA ALA A 56 0.57 5.02 -14.89
C ALA A 56 0.73 6.15 -15.92
N GLN A 57 1.72 7.03 -15.74
CA GLN A 57 2.05 8.08 -16.71
C GLN A 57 2.72 7.54 -17.98
N LEU A 58 3.61 6.55 -17.86
CA LEU A 58 4.36 6.00 -18.98
C LEU A 58 3.60 4.92 -19.75
N ARG A 59 2.64 4.28 -19.09
CA ARG A 59 1.89 3.11 -19.55
C ARG A 59 0.40 3.25 -19.21
N PRO A 60 -0.31 4.19 -19.84
CA PRO A 60 -1.70 4.51 -19.49
C PRO A 60 -2.71 3.37 -19.73
N GLY A 61 -2.34 2.34 -20.50
CA GLY A 61 -3.18 1.16 -20.75
C GLY A 61 -2.86 -0.06 -19.88
N ASP A 62 -1.74 -0.04 -19.15
CA ASP A 62 -1.30 -1.20 -18.38
C ASP A 62 -2.07 -1.27 -17.05
N ARG A 63 -2.43 -2.48 -16.64
CA ARG A 63 -3.04 -2.73 -15.34
C ARG A 63 -1.98 -2.80 -14.26
N ILE A 64 -1.93 -1.77 -13.43
CA ILE A 64 -1.01 -1.66 -12.30
C ILE A 64 -1.75 -1.98 -10.99
N VAL A 65 -1.24 -2.93 -10.23
CA VAL A 65 -1.73 -3.29 -8.89
C VAL A 65 -0.68 -2.93 -7.85
N LEU A 66 -1.09 -2.18 -6.83
CA LEU A 66 -0.28 -1.91 -5.64
C LEU A 66 -0.92 -2.61 -4.45
N LEU A 67 -0.12 -3.40 -3.73
CA LEU A 67 -0.54 -4.14 -2.54
C LEU A 67 0.24 -3.64 -1.32
N GLU A 68 -0.47 -3.32 -0.25
CA GLU A 68 0.09 -2.95 1.05
C GLU A 68 -0.46 -3.92 2.10
N ALA A 69 0.39 -4.34 3.03
CA ALA A 69 0.01 -5.27 4.10
C ALA A 69 -0.85 -4.59 5.18
N GLY A 70 -0.68 -3.28 5.36
CA GLY A 70 -1.50 -2.44 6.23
C GLY A 70 -2.41 -1.45 5.47
N GLU A 71 -2.85 -0.42 6.18
CA GLU A 71 -3.48 0.73 5.53
C GLU A 71 -2.40 1.69 5.00
N VAL A 72 -2.60 2.18 3.78
CA VAL A 72 -1.70 3.16 3.16
C VAL A 72 -1.50 4.36 4.09
N ALA A 73 -0.26 4.85 4.14
CA ALA A 73 0.14 5.97 5.00
C ALA A 73 -0.04 5.75 6.52
N LYS A 74 -0.14 4.51 7.00
CA LYS A 74 0.00 4.20 8.44
C LYS A 74 1.39 3.69 8.84
N GLY A 75 2.12 3.11 7.90
CA GLY A 75 3.52 2.69 8.11
C GLY A 75 4.52 3.86 8.13
N PRO A 76 5.84 3.58 8.08
CA PRO A 76 6.90 4.58 8.25
C PRO A 76 6.75 5.83 7.36
N ALA A 77 6.29 5.66 6.12
CA ALA A 77 6.06 6.77 5.19
C ALA A 77 4.98 7.76 5.67
N GLY A 78 4.00 7.34 6.48
CA GLY A 78 2.98 8.22 7.07
C GLY A 78 3.28 8.66 8.50
N ARG A 79 4.50 8.40 8.99
CA ARG A 79 4.96 8.71 10.35
C ARG A 79 6.25 9.53 10.36
N ASN A 80 6.71 9.97 9.19
CA ASN A 80 7.91 10.79 9.05
C ASN A 80 7.69 12.19 9.65
N SER A 81 8.78 12.92 9.90
CA SER A 81 8.80 14.26 10.51
C SER A 81 8.45 15.41 9.55
N GLY A 82 8.13 15.12 8.29
CA GLY A 82 8.24 16.06 7.17
C GLY A 82 9.52 15.82 6.38
#